data_AF-A0A9W9Y1Z8-F1
#
_entry.id   AF-A0A9W9Y1Z8-F1
#
_cell.length_a   1.000
_cell.length_b   1.000
_cell.length_c   1.000
_cell.angle_alpha   90.00
_cell.angle_beta   90.00
_cell.angle_gamma   90.00
#
_symmetry.space_group_name_H-M   'P 1'
#
loop_
_entity.id
_entity.type
_entity.pdbx_description
1 polymer ?
#
loop_
_entity_poly.entity_id
_entity_poly.type
_entity_poly.pdbx_seq_one_letter_code
_entity_poly.pdbx_strand_id
1 'polypeptide(L)'
;MVKPETTPPASSPPASAVAVPLDSPTRIVPIHPDLAEIKLPAGPLPSYRYHPVTCQPIKPEDYQTELKQLEEQYKSREAALHAQEQVSKEVKEKIEAAKKKREEVQKAMDKKVKERDTEMKVVSKFQETKASDIPS
;
A
#
# COMPACT_ATOMS: atom_id res chain seq x y z
N MET A 1 41.47 5.42 -28.34
CA MET A 1 41.24 6.53 -27.38
C MET A 1 39.76 6.86 -27.39
N VAL A 2 39.17 6.73 -26.20
CA VAL A 2 37.91 7.29 -25.66
C VAL A 2 36.65 7.30 -26.55
N LYS A 3 35.72 6.40 -26.19
CA LYS A 3 34.30 6.42 -26.56
C LYS A 3 33.62 7.54 -25.75
N PRO A 4 32.89 8.51 -26.35
CA PRO A 4 32.20 9.52 -25.56
C PRO A 4 30.98 8.90 -24.87
N GLU A 5 30.91 9.14 -23.58
CA GLU A 5 29.91 8.68 -22.63
C GLU A 5 28.62 9.51 -22.80
N THR A 6 27.53 8.87 -23.19
CA THR A 6 26.23 9.53 -23.32
C THR A 6 25.64 9.78 -21.93
N THR A 7 25.75 11.01 -21.47
CA THR A 7 25.08 11.52 -20.27
C THR A 7 23.56 11.50 -20.52
N PRO A 8 22.72 11.02 -19.57
CA PRO A 8 21.27 11.20 -19.70
C PRO A 8 20.93 12.69 -19.57
N PRO A 9 19.94 13.22 -20.32
CA PRO A 9 19.53 14.60 -20.15
C PRO A 9 18.99 14.81 -18.74
N ALA A 10 19.37 15.93 -18.13
CA ALA A 10 18.94 16.33 -16.81
C ALA A 10 17.41 16.32 -16.70
N SER A 11 16.89 15.67 -15.66
CA SER A 11 15.47 15.69 -15.32
C SER A 11 15.10 17.11 -14.89
N SER A 12 14.42 17.84 -15.77
CA SER A 12 13.78 19.10 -15.42
C SER A 12 12.70 18.82 -14.35
N PRO A 13 12.61 19.58 -13.26
CA PRO A 13 11.51 19.41 -12.31
C PRO A 13 10.18 19.66 -13.03
N PRO A 14 9.12 18.87 -12.76
CA PRO A 14 7.84 19.08 -13.42
C PRO A 14 7.30 20.46 -13.04
N ALA A 15 7.16 21.33 -14.04
CA ALA A 15 6.43 22.58 -13.93
C ALA A 15 5.04 22.25 -13.37
N SER A 16 4.69 22.90 -12.25
CA SER A 16 3.42 22.85 -11.53
C SER A 16 2.31 22.14 -12.30
N ALA A 17 2.16 20.83 -12.07
CA ALA A 17 1.26 19.97 -12.83
C ALA A 17 -0.19 20.33 -12.51
N VAL A 18 -0.76 21.24 -13.31
CA VAL A 18 -2.21 21.45 -13.38
C VAL A 18 -2.80 20.10 -13.76
N ALA A 19 -3.61 19.52 -12.87
CA ALA A 19 -4.25 18.24 -13.11
C ALA A 19 -5.08 18.35 -14.40
N VAL A 20 -4.66 17.63 -15.45
CA VAL A 20 -5.36 17.61 -16.74
C VAL A 20 -6.77 17.05 -16.50
N PRO A 21 -7.85 17.74 -16.88
CA PRO A 21 -9.22 17.26 -16.66
C PRO A 21 -9.46 15.87 -17.24
N LEU A 22 -10.38 15.09 -16.66
CA LEU A 22 -10.70 13.74 -17.11
C LEU A 22 -11.19 13.70 -18.57
N ASP A 23 -11.91 14.75 -18.98
CA ASP A 23 -12.46 14.89 -20.32
C ASP A 23 -11.47 15.50 -21.33
N SER A 24 -10.21 15.72 -20.94
CA SER A 24 -9.21 16.30 -21.83
C SER A 24 -8.88 15.36 -22.99
N PRO A 25 -8.82 15.83 -24.24
CA PRO A 25 -8.44 15.02 -25.39
C PRO A 25 -7.04 14.41 -25.25
N THR A 26 -6.15 15.02 -24.47
CA THR A 26 -4.82 14.49 -24.16
C THR A 26 -4.86 13.17 -23.37
N ARG A 27 -5.95 12.88 -22.64
CA ARG A 27 -6.15 11.58 -21.97
C ARG A 27 -6.76 10.50 -22.89
N ILE A 28 -7.27 10.90 -24.05
CA ILE A 28 -7.98 10.02 -25.00
C ILE A 28 -7.07 9.60 -26.15
N VAL A 29 -6.01 10.37 -26.43
CA VAL A 29 -4.98 10.01 -27.42
C VAL A 29 -4.05 8.93 -26.84
N PRO A 30 -3.93 7.75 -27.48
CA PRO A 30 -3.02 6.71 -27.04
C PRO A 30 -1.57 7.20 -27.00
N ILE A 31 -0.86 6.87 -25.93
CA ILE A 31 0.57 7.23 -25.77
C ILE A 31 1.44 6.50 -26.82
N HIS A 32 0.96 5.36 -27.33
CA HIS A 32 1.61 4.58 -28.37
C HIS A 32 0.57 4.03 -29.36
N PRO A 33 0.85 3.99 -30.68
CA PRO A 33 -0.07 3.43 -31.68
C PRO A 33 -0.46 1.97 -31.41
N ASP A 34 0.45 1.18 -30.82
CA ASP A 34 0.18 -0.23 -30.44
C ASP A 34 -0.67 -0.39 -29.16
N LEU A 35 -0.95 0.71 -28.44
CA LEU A 35 -1.74 0.72 -27.21
C LEU A 35 -3.10 1.43 -27.42
N ALA A 36 -3.69 1.28 -28.60
CA ALA A 36 -4.96 1.90 -28.97
C ALA A 36 -6.19 1.35 -28.20
N GLU A 37 -6.07 0.20 -27.54
CA GLU A 37 -7.20 -0.57 -27.00
C GLU A 37 -7.47 -0.38 -25.50
N ILE A 38 -6.79 0.53 -24.80
CA ILE A 38 -7.10 0.79 -23.38
C ILE A 38 -8.33 1.71 -23.33
N LYS A 39 -9.51 1.13 -23.58
CA LYS A 39 -10.79 1.82 -23.48
C LYS A 39 -11.15 1.95 -22.01
N LEU A 40 -10.90 3.13 -21.45
CA LEU A 40 -11.45 3.50 -20.16
C LEU A 40 -12.98 3.56 -20.24
N PRO A 41 -13.70 2.78 -19.43
CA PRO A 41 -15.15 2.78 -19.42
C PRO A 41 -15.67 4.14 -18.93
N ALA A 42 -16.73 4.66 -19.56
CA ALA A 42 -17.30 5.97 -19.24
C ALA A 42 -17.99 6.07 -17.87
N GLY A 43 -17.99 5.01 -17.05
CA GLY A 43 -18.63 4.97 -15.75
C GLY A 43 -18.04 3.90 -14.82
N PRO A 44 -18.41 3.91 -13.53
CA PRO A 44 -17.91 2.95 -12.56
C PRO A 44 -18.33 1.53 -12.97
N LEU A 45 -17.36 0.72 -13.37
CA LEU A 45 -17.62 -0.67 -13.71
C LEU A 45 -17.74 -1.53 -12.45
N PRO A 46 -18.66 -2.50 -12.44
CA PRO A 46 -18.66 -3.54 -11.42
C PRO A 46 -17.38 -4.37 -11.53
N SER A 47 -16.53 -4.31 -10.50
CA SER A 47 -15.22 -4.99 -10.45
C SER A 47 -15.30 -6.50 -10.68
N TYR A 48 -16.44 -7.12 -10.36
CA TYR A 48 -16.68 -8.55 -10.54
C TYR A 48 -17.01 -8.97 -11.98
N ARG A 49 -17.18 -8.03 -12.92
CA ARG A 49 -17.47 -8.33 -14.34
C ARG A 49 -16.36 -7.93 -15.30
N TYR A 50 -15.37 -7.17 -14.85
CA TYR A 50 -14.35 -6.57 -15.71
C TYR A 50 -12.97 -6.71 -15.10
N HIS A 51 -11.98 -6.97 -15.95
CA HIS A 51 -10.61 -7.11 -15.52
C HIS A 51 -10.08 -5.77 -14.96
N PRO A 52 -9.52 -5.73 -13.74
CA PRO A 52 -9.19 -4.48 -13.07
C PRO A 52 -8.09 -3.66 -13.76
N VAL A 53 -7.23 -4.33 -14.55
CA VAL A 53 -6.12 -3.68 -15.28
C VAL A 53 -6.51 -3.26 -16.70
N THR A 54 -7.17 -4.13 -17.46
CA THR A 54 -7.46 -3.90 -18.89
C THR A 54 -8.85 -3.34 -19.14
N CYS A 55 -9.71 -3.30 -18.11
CA CYS A 55 -11.12 -2.91 -18.20
C CYS A 55 -11.94 -3.71 -19.23
N GLN A 56 -11.46 -4.87 -19.66
CA GLN A 56 -12.18 -5.75 -20.57
C GLN A 56 -13.18 -6.63 -19.79
N PRO A 57 -14.33 -7.00 -20.38
CA PRO A 57 -15.26 -7.94 -19.76
C PRO A 57 -14.56 -9.26 -19.47
N ILE A 58 -14.69 -9.75 -18.24
CA ILE A 58 -14.18 -11.07 -17.86
C ILE A 58 -15.04 -12.11 -18.58
N LYS A 59 -14.39 -13.00 -19.32
CA LYS A 59 -15.05 -14.10 -20.03
C LYS A 59 -14.88 -15.41 -19.26
N PRO A 60 -15.76 -16.41 -19.49
CA PRO A 60 -15.66 -17.71 -18.82
C PRO A 60 -14.31 -18.42 -19.00
N GLU A 61 -13.65 -18.18 -20.14
CA GLU A 61 -12.35 -18.79 -20.45
C GLU A 61 -11.23 -18.24 -19.55
N ASP A 62 -11.38 -17.00 -19.05
CA ASP A 62 -10.37 -16.32 -18.25
C ASP A 62 -10.18 -16.94 -16.86
N TYR A 63 -11.14 -17.73 -16.38
CA TYR A 63 -11.11 -18.36 -15.05
C TYR A 63 -11.44 -19.86 -15.06
N GLN A 64 -11.51 -20.48 -16.24
CA GLN A 64 -11.87 -21.90 -16.37
C GLN A 64 -10.83 -22.83 -15.71
N THR A 65 -9.55 -22.48 -15.81
CA THR A 65 -8.45 -23.24 -15.21
C THR A 65 -8.53 -23.21 -13.69
N GLU A 66 -8.81 -22.04 -13.12
CA GLU A 66 -8.95 -21.78 -11.70
C GLU A 66 -10.15 -22.52 -11.13
N LEU A 67 -11.28 -22.50 -11.84
CA LEU A 67 -12.47 -23.28 -11.46
C LEU A 67 -12.17 -24.77 -11.41
N LYS A 68 -11.48 -25.32 -12.42
CA LYS A 68 -11.10 -26.73 -12.45
C LYS A 68 -10.20 -27.09 -11.27
N GLN A 69 -9.22 -26.24 -10.95
CA GLN A 69 -8.37 -26.43 -9.76
C GLN A 69 -9.19 -26.39 -8.46
N LEU A 70 -10.18 -25.50 -8.37
CA LEU A 70 -11.04 -25.38 -7.21
C LEU A 70 -11.91 -26.62 -7.01
N GLU A 71 -12.44 -27.18 -8.09
CA GLU A 71 -13.21 -28.44 -8.09
C GLU A 71 -12.34 -29.63 -7.67
N GLU A 72 -11.08 -29.68 -8.11
CA GLU A 72 -10.12 -30.72 -7.71
C GLU A 72 -9.77 -30.62 -6.22
N GLN A 73 -9.56 -29.40 -5.70
CA GLN A 73 -9.22 -29.14 -4.30
C GLN A 73 -10.41 -29.36 -3.36
N TYR A 74 -11.62 -28.98 -3.77
CA TYR A 74 -12.82 -29.03 -2.95
C TYR A 74 -13.94 -29.79 -3.66
N LYS A 75 -13.81 -31.12 -3.66
CA LYS A 75 -14.75 -32.04 -4.32
C LYS A 75 -16.18 -32.01 -3.77
N SER A 76 -16.39 -31.44 -2.58
CA SER A 76 -17.71 -31.28 -1.99
C SER A 76 -17.88 -29.88 -1.41
N ARG A 77 -19.14 -29.42 -1.37
CA ARG A 77 -19.50 -28.14 -0.75
C ARG A 77 -19.09 -28.09 0.72
N GLU A 78 -19.26 -29.20 1.44
CA GLU A 78 -18.86 -29.30 2.86
C GLU A 78 -17.35 -29.17 3.05
N ALA A 79 -16.55 -29.77 2.17
CA ALA A 79 -15.10 -29.63 2.19
C ALA A 79 -14.66 -28.17 1.94
N ALA A 80 -15.31 -27.48 1.00
CA ALA A 80 -15.07 -26.06 0.74
C ALA A 80 -15.40 -25.19 1.96
N LEU A 81 -16.55 -25.44 2.61
CA LEU A 81 -16.96 -24.71 3.82
C LEU A 81 -16.00 -24.95 4.99
N HIS A 82 -15.58 -26.20 5.19
CA HIS A 82 -14.63 -26.52 6.25
C HIS A 82 -13.28 -25.85 6.01
N ALA A 83 -12.77 -25.86 4.77
CA ALA A 83 -11.53 -25.17 4.42
C ALA A 83 -11.64 -23.65 4.66
N GLN A 84 -12.77 -23.04 4.29
CA GLN A 84 -13.03 -21.63 4.57
C GLN A 84 -13.05 -21.35 6.08
N GLU A 85 -13.63 -22.24 6.89
CA GLU A 85 -13.66 -22.09 8.34
C GLU A 85 -12.26 -22.16 8.96
N GLN A 86 -11.41 -23.10 8.52
CA GLN A 86 -10.03 -23.22 8.98
C GLN A 86 -9.22 -21.97 8.64
N VAL A 87 -9.31 -21.49 7.40
CA VAL A 87 -8.64 -20.25 6.99
C VAL A 87 -9.15 -19.05 7.82
N SER A 88 -10.46 -18.98 8.08
CA SER A 88 -11.04 -17.93 8.92
C SER A 88 -10.50 -17.96 10.35
N LYS A 89 -10.33 -19.15 10.95
CA LYS A 89 -9.72 -19.33 12.27
C LYS A 89 -8.27 -18.86 12.30
N GLU A 90 -7.46 -19.31 11.35
CA GLU A 90 -6.05 -18.90 11.26
C GLU A 90 -5.88 -17.38 11.08
N VAL A 91 -6.73 -16.75 10.25
CA VAL A 91 -6.70 -15.31 10.05
C VAL A 91 -7.07 -14.57 11.34
N LYS A 92 -8.09 -15.03 12.07
CA LYS A 92 -8.47 -14.45 13.37
C LYS A 92 -7.33 -14.57 14.38
N GLU A 93 -6.69 -15.73 14.47
CA GLU A 93 -5.53 -15.92 15.36
C GLU A 93 -4.38 -14.97 15.02
N LYS A 94 -4.07 -14.79 13.74
CA LYS A 94 -3.04 -13.84 13.28
C LYS A 94 -3.41 -12.39 13.63
N ILE A 95 -4.68 -12.01 13.49
CA ILE A 95 -5.16 -10.67 13.85
C ILE A 95 -5.01 -10.43 15.35
N GLU A 96 -5.43 -11.39 16.18
CA GLU A 96 -5.33 -11.26 17.64
C GLU A 96 -3.85 -11.22 18.11
N ALA A 97 -3.00 -12.07 17.53
CA ALA A 97 -1.56 -12.03 17.81
C ALA A 97 -0.93 -10.69 17.42
N ALA A 98 -1.27 -10.15 16.24
CA ALA A 98 -0.80 -8.85 15.79
C ALA A 98 -1.30 -7.71 16.69
N LYS A 99 -2.56 -7.78 17.13
CA LYS A 99 -3.18 -6.81 18.05
C LYS A 99 -2.47 -6.81 19.40
N LYS A 100 -2.23 -8.00 19.99
CA LYS A 100 -1.49 -8.14 21.25
C LYS A 100 -0.08 -7.55 21.14
N LYS A 101 0.65 -7.87 20.06
CA LYS A 101 1.98 -7.32 19.82
C LYS A 101 1.96 -5.79 19.70
N ARG A 102 0.94 -5.24 19.01
CA ARG A 102 0.76 -3.79 18.91
C ARG A 102 0.52 -3.14 20.27
N GLU A 103 -0.30 -3.75 21.11
CA GLU A 103 -0.56 -3.25 22.47
C GLU A 103 0.70 -3.29 23.35
N GLU A 104 1.47 -4.37 23.30
CA GLU A 104 2.74 -4.50 24.03
C GLU A 104 3.76 -3.44 23.59
N VAL A 105 3.92 -3.24 22.27
CA VAL A 105 4.79 -2.20 21.72
C VAL A 105 4.32 -0.82 22.16
N GLN A 106 3.01 -0.54 22.12
CA GLN A 106 2.47 0.74 22.56
C GLN A 106 2.76 1.00 24.04
N LYS A 107 2.55 0.01 24.91
CA LYS A 107 2.88 0.12 26.35
C LYS A 107 4.37 0.37 26.58
N ALA A 108 5.23 -0.29 25.82
CA ALA A 108 6.68 -0.08 25.90
C ALA A 108 7.08 1.34 25.45
N MET A 109 6.47 1.84 24.38
CA MET A 109 6.66 3.21 23.90
C MET A 109 6.19 4.23 24.93
N ASP A 110 5.00 4.07 25.50
CA ASP A 110 4.46 4.98 26.51
C ASP A 110 5.35 5.01 27.76
N LYS A 111 5.89 3.85 28.17
CA LYS A 111 6.87 3.76 29.26
C LYS A 111 8.14 4.55 28.92
N LYS A 112 8.70 4.35 27.73
CA LYS A 112 9.91 5.06 27.29
C LYS A 112 9.72 6.56 27.15
N VAL A 113 8.55 7.01 26.71
CA VAL A 113 8.19 8.43 26.67
C VAL A 113 8.19 9.03 28.08
N LYS A 114 7.56 8.35 29.05
CA LYS A 114 7.54 8.79 30.45
C LYS A 114 8.95 8.85 31.05
N GLU A 115 9.77 7.83 30.83
CA GLU A 115 11.18 7.82 31.27
C GLU A 115 11.93 9.03 30.70
N ARG A 116 11.87 9.25 29.39
CA ARG A 116 12.49 10.40 28.73
C ARG A 116 11.98 11.74 29.28
N ASP A 117 10.68 11.89 29.53
CA ASP A 117 10.13 13.11 30.13
C ASP A 117 10.71 13.41 31.50
N THR A 118 10.84 12.38 32.33
CA THR A 118 11.42 12.55 33.67
C THR A 118 12.91 12.92 33.59
N GLU A 119 13.67 12.26 32.71
CA GLU A 119 15.08 12.56 32.48
C GLU A 119 15.26 13.99 31.96
N MET A 120 14.47 14.40 30.97
CA MET A 120 14.49 15.77 30.45
C MET A 120 14.18 16.80 31.52
N LYS A 121 13.18 16.55 32.38
CA LYS A 121 12.85 17.46 33.49
C LYS A 121 14.00 17.58 34.49
N VAL A 122 14.72 16.49 34.77
CA VAL A 122 15.90 16.51 35.66
C VAL A 122 17.04 17.30 35.01
N VAL A 123 17.34 17.04 33.74
CA VAL A 123 18.38 17.75 32.99
C VAL A 123 18.09 19.25 32.92
N SER A 124 16.85 19.65 32.61
CA SER A 124 16.48 21.07 32.57
C SER A 124 16.66 21.76 33.92
N LYS A 125 16.26 21.12 35.03
CA LYS A 125 16.48 21.67 36.37
C LYS A 125 17.97 21.83 36.69
N PHE A 126 18.80 20.87 36.30
CA PHE A 126 20.24 20.96 36.52
C PHE A 126 20.89 22.07 35.69
N GLN A 127 20.44 22.26 34.45
CA GLN A 127 20.91 23.38 33.62
C GLN A 127 20.48 24.72 34.20
N GLU A 128 19.25 24.84 34.68
CA GLU A 128 18.74 26.06 35.33
C GLU A 128 19.55 26.42 36.58
N THR A 129 19.81 25.46 37.47
CA THR A 129 20.64 25.70 38.66
C THR A 129 22.08 26.05 38.29
N LYS A 130 22.67 25.39 37.28
CA LYS A 130 24.01 25.71 36.80
C LYS A 130 24.10 27.08 36.13
N ALA A 131 23.05 27.52 35.43
CA ALA A 131 23.00 28.86 34.85
C ALA A 131 22.84 29.94 35.92
N SER A 132 22.11 29.68 37.00
CA SER A 132 21.99 30.61 38.14
C SER A 132 23.26 30.70 39.01
N ASP A 133 24.16 29.72 38.94
CA ASP A 133 25.41 29.64 39.72
C ASP A 133 26.61 30.32 39.04
N ILE A 134 26.38 30.99 37.89
CA ILE A 134 27.39 31.82 37.22
C ILE A 134 27.25 33.27 37.76
N PRO A 135 28.19 33.77 38.56
CA PRO A 135 28.14 35.15 39.05
C PRO A 135 28.27 36.13 37.88
N SER A 136 27.41 37.17 37.86
CA SER A 136 27.52 38.33 36.94
C SER A 136 28.78 39.15 37.19
#